data_AF-A0A6M1ZQV3-F1
#
_entry.id   AF-A0A6M1ZQV3-F1
#
_cell.length_a   1.000
_cell.length_b   1.000
_cell.length_c   1.000
_cell.angle_alpha   90.00
_cell.angle_beta   90.00
_cell.angle_gamma   90.00
#
_symmetry.space_group_name_H-M   'P 1'
#
loop_
_entity.id
_entity.type
_entity.pdbx_description
1 polymer ?
#
loop_
_entity_poly.entity_id
_entity_poly.type
_entity_poly.pdbx_seq_one_letter_code
_entity_poly.pdbx_strand_id
1 'polypeptide(L)'
;YGVRSSRAETLDQLYEYSKREGFGAEVKKRILLGTYVLSSGYQDAYYKQATKVRVKMVEAYNKAFEQCDVIATPTTPVAAFPMGAIQDPLEMYLQDIYTIGPNLAHLPAISVPCGFNSEKKPFGFQFTGAKREDVLICRMAYAYERAAPYVQEIPPEFDR
;
A
#
# COMPACT_ATOMS: atom_id res chain seq x y z
N TYR A 1 -0.09 -25.07 7.66
CA TYR A 1 0.16 -23.90 8.52
C TYR A 1 -1.16 -23.16 8.68
N GLY A 2 -1.59 -22.85 9.91
CA GLY A 2 -2.91 -22.28 10.22
C GLY A 2 -3.45 -22.83 11.54
N VAL A 3 -4.21 -22.02 12.30
CA VAL A 3 -4.87 -22.47 13.53
C VAL A 3 -5.92 -23.52 13.16
N ARG A 4 -5.90 -24.66 13.85
CA ARG A 4 -6.95 -25.68 13.78
C ARG A 4 -7.57 -25.76 15.16
N SER A 5 -8.82 -25.32 15.30
CA SER A 5 -9.47 -25.29 16.62
C SER A 5 -9.65 -26.71 17.15
N SER A 6 -9.18 -26.94 18.37
CA SER A 6 -9.37 -28.21 19.10
C SER A 6 -10.80 -28.36 19.64
N ARG A 7 -11.60 -27.29 19.58
CA ARG A 7 -12.98 -27.24 20.10
C ARG A 7 -14.04 -27.68 19.09
N ALA A 8 -13.63 -27.91 17.84
CA ALA A 8 -14.54 -28.23 16.76
C ALA A 8 -14.87 -29.73 16.73
N GLU A 9 -16.15 -30.05 16.78
CA GLU A 9 -16.67 -31.42 16.69
C GLU A 9 -17.25 -31.72 15.30
N THR A 10 -17.65 -30.68 14.57
CA THR A 10 -18.14 -30.76 13.19
C THR A 10 -17.23 -30.01 12.21
N LEU A 11 -17.39 -30.29 10.91
CA LEU A 11 -16.64 -29.58 9.87
C LEU A 11 -16.97 -28.08 9.82
N ASP A 12 -18.24 -27.71 10.01
CA ASP A 12 -18.66 -26.31 10.02
C ASP A 12 -18.05 -25.56 11.20
N GLN A 13 -18.07 -26.17 12.40
CA GLN A 13 -17.39 -25.63 13.58
C GLN A 13 -15.89 -25.52 13.35
N LEU A 14 -15.29 -26.49 12.65
CA LEU A 14 -13.86 -26.47 12.34
C LEU A 14 -13.53 -25.23 11.50
N TYR A 15 -14.33 -24.91 10.49
CA TYR A 15 -14.14 -23.69 9.69
C TYR A 15 -14.39 -22.42 10.50
N GLU A 16 -15.48 -22.34 11.25
CA GLU A 16 -15.83 -21.14 12.02
C GLU A 16 -14.81 -20.85 13.11
N TYR A 17 -14.53 -21.83 13.97
CA TYR A 17 -13.68 -21.65 15.15
C TYR A 17 -12.23 -21.42 14.75
N SER A 18 -11.72 -22.16 13.78
CA SER A 18 -10.35 -21.98 13.30
C SER A 18 -10.13 -20.59 12.70
N LYS A 19 -11.09 -20.06 11.93
CA LYS A 19 -11.02 -18.68 11.40
C LYS A 19 -11.17 -17.64 12.51
N ARG A 20 -12.05 -17.89 13.47
CA ARG A 20 -12.30 -16.99 14.61
C ARG A 20 -11.09 -16.90 15.53
N GLU A 21 -10.40 -18.00 15.78
CA GLU A 21 -9.21 -18.05 16.64
C GLU A 21 -7.96 -17.59 15.88
N GLY A 22 -7.84 -17.95 14.60
CA GLY A 22 -6.65 -17.68 13.81
C GLY A 22 -6.52 -16.27 13.24
N PHE A 23 -7.61 -15.57 12.96
CA PHE A 23 -7.54 -14.23 12.37
C PHE A 23 -7.64 -13.10 13.42
N GLY A 24 -6.75 -12.11 13.29
CA GLY A 24 -6.86 -10.85 14.02
C GLY A 24 -8.09 -10.04 13.61
N ALA A 25 -8.43 -9.01 14.40
CA ALA A 25 -9.61 -8.18 14.18
C ALA A 25 -9.62 -7.50 12.79
N GLU A 26 -8.48 -6.98 12.35
CA GLU A 26 -8.36 -6.29 11.06
C GLU A 26 -8.52 -7.24 9.87
N VAL A 27 -7.94 -8.45 9.94
CA VAL A 27 -8.09 -9.48 8.91
C VAL A 27 -9.57 -9.89 8.77
N LYS A 28 -10.25 -10.12 9.89
CA LYS A 28 -11.69 -10.44 9.89
C LYS A 28 -12.52 -9.33 9.26
N LYS A 29 -12.23 -8.07 9.60
CA LYS A 29 -12.93 -6.90 9.03
C LYS A 29 -12.78 -6.84 7.51
N ARG A 30 -11.57 -7.07 6.98
CA ARG A 30 -11.31 -7.11 5.53
C ARG A 30 -12.03 -8.27 4.83
N ILE A 31 -12.05 -9.45 5.43
CA ILE A 31 -12.80 -10.61 4.89
C ILE A 31 -14.30 -10.32 4.85
N LEU A 32 -14.85 -9.75 5.93
CA LEU A 32 -16.26 -9.39 6.00
C LEU A 32 -16.63 -8.34 4.94
N LEU A 33 -15.86 -7.26 4.84
CA LEU A 33 -16.08 -6.22 3.82
C LEU A 33 -15.94 -6.79 2.40
N GLY A 34 -14.91 -7.61 2.16
CA GLY A 34 -14.70 -8.28 0.87
C GLY A 34 -15.86 -9.19 0.49
N THR A 35 -16.38 -9.95 1.45
CA THR A 35 -17.55 -10.82 1.24
C THR A 35 -18.80 -9.99 0.96
N TYR A 36 -18.99 -8.88 1.68
CA TYR A 36 -20.12 -7.98 1.49
C TYR A 36 -20.13 -7.34 0.10
N VAL A 37 -19.00 -6.77 -0.36
CA VAL A 37 -18.92 -6.13 -1.68
C VAL A 37 -19.05 -7.12 -2.84
N LEU A 38 -18.91 -8.42 -2.59
CA LEU A 38 -19.12 -9.49 -3.57
C LEU A 38 -20.48 -10.17 -3.46
N SER A 39 -21.27 -9.86 -2.43
CA SER A 39 -22.58 -10.45 -2.23
C SER A 39 -23.59 -10.02 -3.31
N SER A 40 -24.58 -10.88 -3.56
CA SER A 40 -25.67 -10.61 -4.50
C SER A 40 -26.39 -9.30 -4.15
N GLY A 41 -26.58 -8.44 -5.15
CA GLY A 41 -27.21 -7.11 -4.98
C GLY A 41 -26.23 -5.97 -4.71
N TYR A 42 -25.05 -6.25 -4.13
CA TYR A 42 -24.04 -5.23 -3.81
C TYR A 42 -22.83 -5.25 -4.75
N GLN A 43 -22.60 -6.36 -5.45
CA GLN A 43 -21.51 -6.50 -6.42
C GLN A 43 -21.49 -5.39 -7.49
N ASP A 44 -22.67 -5.05 -8.02
CA ASP A 44 -22.78 -4.05 -9.10
C ASP A 44 -22.62 -2.62 -8.59
N ALA A 45 -23.03 -2.38 -7.35
CA ALA A 45 -22.95 -1.08 -6.69
C ALA A 45 -21.52 -0.75 -6.23
N TYR A 46 -20.77 -1.75 -5.75
CA TYR A 46 -19.43 -1.54 -5.20
C TYR A 46 -18.33 -2.11 -6.08
N TYR A 47 -18.26 -3.44 -6.23
CA TYR A 47 -17.12 -4.10 -6.88
C TYR A 47 -16.98 -3.72 -8.37
N LYS A 48 -18.08 -3.75 -9.12
CA LYS A 48 -18.06 -3.34 -10.54
C LYS A 48 -17.75 -1.85 -10.69
N GLN A 49 -18.24 -0.98 -9.82
CA GLN A 49 -17.93 0.45 -9.87
C GLN A 49 -16.45 0.71 -9.57
N ALA A 50 -15.90 0.07 -8.53
CA ALA A 50 -14.47 0.16 -8.20
C ALA A 50 -13.59 -0.30 -9.38
N THR A 51 -14.00 -1.37 -10.07
CA THR A 51 -13.29 -1.85 -11.27
C THR A 51 -13.33 -0.83 -12.41
N LYS A 52 -14.44 -0.12 -12.61
CA LYS A 52 -14.52 0.98 -13.60
C LYS A 52 -13.62 2.16 -13.22
N VAL A 53 -13.58 2.53 -11.94
CA VAL A 53 -12.68 3.59 -11.44
C VAL A 53 -11.22 3.19 -11.69
N ARG A 54 -10.87 1.91 -11.44
CA ARG A 54 -9.54 1.37 -11.74
C ARG A 54 -9.15 1.54 -13.22
N VAL A 55 -10.08 1.26 -14.15
CA VAL A 55 -9.83 1.48 -15.59
C VAL A 55 -9.49 2.95 -15.87
N LYS A 56 -10.26 3.89 -15.31
CA LYS A 56 -9.99 5.33 -15.44
C LYS A 56 -8.63 5.72 -14.85
N MET A 57 -8.22 5.12 -13.73
CA MET A 57 -6.89 5.37 -13.15
C MET A 57 -5.77 4.89 -14.09
N VAL A 58 -5.92 3.70 -14.69
CA VAL A 58 -4.97 3.19 -15.69
C VAL A 58 -4.86 4.15 -16.88
N GLU A 59 -5.99 4.61 -17.41
CA GLU A 59 -6.03 5.58 -18.52
C GLU A 59 -5.34 6.89 -18.15
N ALA A 60 -5.57 7.40 -16.93
CA ALA A 60 -4.93 8.63 -16.45
C ALA A 60 -3.41 8.50 -16.35
N TYR A 61 -2.90 7.36 -15.85
CA TYR A 61 -1.47 7.10 -15.82
C TYR A 61 -0.87 7.00 -17.22
N ASN A 62 -1.51 6.25 -18.13
CA ASN A 62 -1.04 6.13 -19.51
C ASN A 62 -0.92 7.51 -20.18
N LYS A 63 -1.92 8.38 -19.99
CA LYS A 63 -1.89 9.75 -20.50
C LYS A 63 -0.81 10.62 -19.86
N ALA A 64 -0.52 10.40 -18.57
CA ALA A 64 0.59 11.09 -17.92
C ALA A 64 1.95 10.66 -18.51
N PHE A 65 2.12 9.37 -18.81
CA PHE A 65 3.35 8.85 -19.42
C PHE A 65 3.54 9.27 -20.89
N GLU A 66 2.52 9.80 -21.56
CA GLU A 66 2.71 10.47 -22.86
C GLU A 66 3.50 11.79 -22.72
N GLN A 67 3.55 12.37 -21.52
CA GLN A 67 4.18 13.67 -21.25
C GLN A 67 5.43 13.57 -20.37
N CYS A 68 5.70 12.41 -19.76
CA CYS A 68 6.85 12.20 -18.89
C CYS A 68 7.26 10.72 -18.85
N ASP A 69 8.54 10.45 -18.61
CA ASP A 69 9.03 9.07 -18.48
C ASP A 69 8.78 8.48 -17.08
N VAL A 70 8.74 9.36 -16.07
CA VAL A 70 8.60 9.00 -14.65
C VAL A 70 7.72 10.00 -13.93
N ILE A 71 6.81 9.49 -13.11
CA ILE A 71 5.97 10.28 -12.20
C ILE A 71 6.57 10.19 -10.80
N ALA A 72 6.75 11.33 -10.15
CA ALA A 72 7.36 11.39 -8.83
C ALA A 72 6.39 11.99 -7.81
N THR A 73 6.21 11.30 -6.67
CA THR A 73 5.30 11.68 -5.59
C THR A 73 5.95 11.43 -4.23
N PRO A 74 5.48 12.04 -3.13
CA PRO A 74 5.77 11.52 -1.80
C PRO A 74 5.36 10.05 -1.71
N THR A 75 6.10 9.23 -0.96
CA THR A 75 5.67 7.85 -0.68
C THR A 75 4.56 7.82 0.36
N THR A 76 4.68 8.63 1.40
CA THR A 76 3.69 8.74 2.48
C THR A 76 3.30 10.21 2.67
N PRO A 77 2.07 10.50 3.14
CA PRO A 77 1.64 11.88 3.39
C PRO A 77 2.28 12.49 4.63
N VAL A 78 2.68 11.65 5.60
CA VAL A 78 3.33 12.06 6.85
C VAL A 78 4.52 11.16 7.17
N ALA A 79 5.36 11.62 8.10
CA ALA A 79 6.47 10.82 8.63
C ALA A 79 5.93 9.71 9.55
N ALA A 80 6.81 8.80 9.97
CA ALA A 80 6.46 7.75 10.91
C ALA A 80 5.81 8.31 12.19
N PHE A 81 4.66 7.74 12.55
CA PHE A 81 3.93 8.08 13.77
C PHE A 81 4.16 7.01 14.85
N PRO A 82 4.03 7.35 16.15
CA PRO A 82 4.20 6.39 17.25
C PRO A 82 3.23 5.22 17.17
N MET A 83 3.61 4.08 17.76
CA MET A 83 2.74 2.92 17.86
C MET A 83 1.45 3.28 18.63
N GLY A 84 0.30 2.95 18.05
CA GLY A 84 -1.01 3.26 18.64
C GLY A 84 -1.50 4.69 18.47
N ALA A 85 -0.77 5.54 17.74
CA ALA A 85 -1.17 6.93 17.49
C ALA A 85 -2.44 7.05 16.64
N ILE A 86 -2.65 6.13 15.69
CA ILE A 86 -3.85 6.08 14.86
C ILE A 86 -4.77 4.97 15.37
N GLN A 87 -5.96 5.35 15.83
CA GLN A 87 -6.99 4.41 16.28
C GLN A 87 -8.13 4.22 15.28
N ASP A 88 -8.37 5.21 14.42
CA ASP A 88 -9.34 5.10 13.34
C ASP A 88 -8.73 4.31 12.15
N PRO A 89 -9.32 3.18 11.74
CA PRO A 89 -8.89 2.46 10.55
C PRO A 89 -8.90 3.31 9.27
N LEU A 90 -9.80 4.29 9.15
CA LEU A 90 -9.88 5.14 7.95
C LEU A 90 -8.65 6.05 7.83
N GLU A 91 -8.22 6.66 8.93
CA GLU A 91 -6.99 7.45 8.98
C GLU A 91 -5.76 6.62 8.61
N MET A 92 -5.74 5.34 9.02
CA MET A 92 -4.68 4.40 8.64
C MET A 92 -4.69 4.11 7.14
N TYR A 93 -5.86 3.95 6.51
CA TYR A 93 -5.94 3.69 5.07
C TYR A 93 -5.52 4.88 4.22
N LEU A 94 -5.70 6.11 4.72
CA LEU A 94 -5.26 7.32 4.03
C LEU A 94 -3.73 7.46 3.96
N GLN A 95 -2.98 6.70 4.76
CA GLN A 95 -1.52 6.66 4.68
C GLN A 95 -1.01 6.14 3.33
N ASP A 96 -1.81 5.32 2.64
CA ASP A 96 -1.46 4.68 1.35
C ASP A 96 -1.96 5.49 0.13
N ILE A 97 -2.35 6.75 0.30
CA ILE A 97 -2.97 7.56 -0.77
C ILE A 97 -2.08 7.67 -2.04
N TYR A 98 -0.76 7.72 -1.87
CA TYR A 98 0.19 7.81 -2.98
C TYR A 98 0.70 6.46 -3.50
N THR A 99 0.54 5.39 -2.72
CA THR A 99 1.05 4.05 -3.06
C THR A 99 -0.03 3.19 -3.72
N ILE A 100 -1.32 3.45 -3.47
CA ILE A 100 -2.41 2.65 -4.06
C ILE A 100 -2.55 2.83 -5.58
N GLY A 101 -2.22 4.02 -6.10
CA GLY A 101 -2.34 4.34 -7.52
C GLY A 101 -1.50 3.41 -8.42
N PRO A 102 -0.17 3.34 -8.22
CA PRO A 102 0.70 2.42 -8.95
C PRO A 102 0.25 0.95 -8.84
N ASN A 103 -0.20 0.50 -7.67
CA ASN A 103 -0.69 -0.87 -7.45
C ASN A 103 -1.93 -1.16 -8.31
N LEU A 104 -2.91 -0.26 -8.30
CA LEU A 104 -4.14 -0.41 -9.08
C LEU A 104 -3.85 -0.40 -10.60
N ALA A 105 -2.88 0.40 -11.03
CA ALA A 105 -2.47 0.52 -12.42
C ALA A 105 -1.46 -0.57 -12.88
N HIS A 106 -0.93 -1.39 -11.97
CA HIS A 106 0.13 -2.37 -12.23
C HIS A 106 1.43 -1.76 -12.77
N LEU A 107 1.87 -0.67 -12.14
CA LEU A 107 3.06 0.07 -12.53
C LEU A 107 4.23 -0.25 -11.60
N PRO A 108 5.48 -0.29 -12.12
CA PRO A 108 6.66 -0.35 -11.28
C PRO A 108 6.82 0.97 -10.51
N ALA A 109 7.05 0.87 -9.20
CA ALA A 109 7.33 2.02 -8.36
C ALA A 109 8.41 1.67 -7.32
N ILE A 110 9.25 2.65 -6.98
CA ILE A 110 10.30 2.52 -5.96
C ILE A 110 10.26 3.74 -5.04
N SER A 111 10.43 3.51 -3.74
CA SER A 111 10.61 4.56 -2.74
C SER A 111 12.09 4.71 -2.41
N VAL A 112 12.57 5.94 -2.39
CA VAL A 112 13.93 6.31 -1.96
C VAL A 112 13.88 7.37 -0.85
N PRO A 113 14.80 7.36 0.12
CA PRO A 113 14.86 8.39 1.16
C PRO A 113 15.12 9.77 0.54
N CYS A 114 14.36 10.78 0.93
CA CYS A 114 14.47 12.14 0.38
C CYS A 114 14.75 13.24 1.41
N GLY A 115 15.09 12.85 2.64
CA GLY A 115 15.43 13.75 3.72
C GLY A 115 14.68 13.42 5.00
N PHE A 116 14.68 14.37 5.93
CA PHE A 116 14.13 14.21 7.27
C PHE A 116 13.16 15.34 7.62
N ASN A 117 12.18 15.04 8.46
CA ASN A 117 11.37 16.08 9.09
C ASN A 117 12.15 16.81 10.21
N SER A 118 11.52 17.80 10.83
CA SER A 118 12.06 18.54 11.99
C SER A 118 12.39 17.65 13.19
N GLU A 119 11.77 16.48 13.30
CA GLU A 119 12.00 15.48 14.34
C GLU A 119 13.03 14.41 13.94
N LYS A 120 13.77 14.60 12.84
CA LYS A 120 14.76 13.63 12.32
C LYS A 120 14.18 12.26 11.93
N LYS A 121 12.90 12.21 11.57
CA LYS A 121 12.27 11.02 10.96
C LYS A 121 12.41 11.06 9.44
N PRO A 122 12.77 9.94 8.79
CA PRO A 122 13.00 9.90 7.34
C PRO A 122 11.69 10.04 6.55
N PHE A 123 11.78 10.68 5.39
CA PHE A 123 10.72 10.73 4.38
C PHE A 123 11.13 9.95 3.13
N GLY A 124 10.12 9.38 2.47
CA GLY A 124 10.28 8.67 1.20
C GLY A 124 9.74 9.48 0.02
N PHE A 125 10.47 9.42 -1.09
CA PHE A 125 10.04 9.90 -2.40
C PHE A 125 9.86 8.69 -3.32
N GLN A 126 8.70 8.60 -3.96
CA GLN A 126 8.32 7.50 -4.83
C GLN A 126 8.48 7.90 -6.30
N PHE A 127 9.24 7.11 -7.05
CA PHE A 127 9.27 7.17 -8.52
C PHE A 127 8.39 6.06 -9.09
N THR A 128 7.48 6.40 -9.99
CA THR A 128 6.60 5.47 -10.69
C THR A 128 6.88 5.53 -12.19
N GLY A 129 7.10 4.37 -12.80
CA GLY A 129 7.37 4.26 -14.24
C GLY A 129 6.20 3.68 -15.00
N ALA A 130 6.28 3.78 -16.33
CA ALA A 130 5.34 3.07 -17.19
C ALA A 130 5.48 1.55 -17.04
N LYS A 131 4.49 0.82 -17.52
CA LYS A 131 4.47 -0.64 -17.42
C LYS A 131 5.71 -1.26 -18.09
N ARG A 132 6.43 -2.12 -17.35
CA ARG A 132 7.69 -2.79 -17.74
C ARG A 132 8.93 -1.88 -17.80
N GLU A 133 8.86 -0.67 -17.25
CA GLU A 133 10.01 0.24 -17.13
C GLU A 133 10.79 0.06 -15.82
N ASP A 134 10.82 -1.16 -15.27
CA ASP A 134 11.51 -1.49 -14.01
C ASP A 134 12.99 -1.06 -14.03
N VAL A 135 13.67 -1.26 -15.17
CA VAL A 135 15.08 -0.87 -15.35
C VAL A 135 15.26 0.64 -15.29
N LEU A 136 14.36 1.41 -15.93
CA LEU A 136 14.37 2.87 -15.87
C LEU A 136 14.19 3.34 -14.43
N ILE A 137 13.24 2.76 -13.70
CA ILE A 137 12.93 3.15 -12.32
C ILE A 137 14.09 2.84 -11.37
N CYS A 138 14.74 1.68 -11.50
CA CYS A 138 15.97 1.39 -10.76
C CYS A 138 17.10 2.36 -11.10
N ARG A 139 17.28 2.73 -12.37
CA ARG A 139 18.29 3.71 -12.78
C ARG A 139 18.01 5.10 -12.21
N MET A 140 16.76 5.52 -12.20
CA MET A 140 16.35 6.81 -11.62
C MET A 140 16.57 6.86 -10.12
N ALA A 141 16.20 5.79 -9.40
CA ALA A 141 16.50 5.67 -7.97
C ALA A 141 18.01 5.77 -7.69
N TYR A 142 18.83 5.05 -8.45
CA TYR A 142 20.29 5.10 -8.29
C TYR A 142 20.89 6.47 -8.65
N ALA A 143 20.39 7.12 -9.70
CA ALA A 143 20.81 8.45 -10.07
C ALA A 143 20.45 9.48 -8.99
N TYR A 144 19.24 9.39 -8.44
CA TYR A 144 18.82 10.21 -7.31
C TYR A 144 19.71 9.95 -6.08
N GLU A 145 19.95 8.69 -5.76
CA GLU A 145 20.76 8.27 -4.62
C GLU A 145 22.17 8.89 -4.66
N ARG A 146 22.81 8.88 -5.84
CA ARG A 146 24.15 9.47 -6.02
C ARG A 146 24.19 10.98 -5.95
N ALA A 147 23.08 11.66 -6.24
CA ALA A 147 22.99 13.11 -6.26
C ALA A 147 22.48 13.68 -4.92
N ALA A 148 21.73 12.90 -4.16
CA ALA A 148 21.07 13.34 -2.94
C ALA A 148 22.01 13.26 -1.72
N PRO A 149 22.20 14.35 -0.97
CA PRO A 149 23.17 14.38 0.14
C PRO A 149 22.72 13.60 1.38
N TYR A 150 21.42 13.35 1.55
CA TYR A 150 20.82 12.75 2.76
C TYR A 150 20.83 11.22 2.78
N VAL A 151 21.23 10.57 1.68
CA VAL A 151 21.19 9.11 1.54
C VAL A 151 22.14 8.40 2.52
N GLN A 152 23.25 9.06 2.89
CA GLN A 152 24.23 8.51 3.82
C GLN A 152 23.87 8.75 5.29
N GLU A 153 22.83 9.52 5.58
CA GLU A 153 22.39 9.77 6.95
C GLU A 153 21.48 8.64 7.42
N ILE A 154 21.94 7.89 8.41
CA ILE A 154 21.12 6.91 9.12
C ILE A 154 20.32 7.67 10.19
N PRO A 155 18.99 7.46 10.32
CA PRO A 155 18.25 8.10 11.39
C PRO A 155 18.86 7.71 12.76
N PRO A 156 18.95 8.63 13.73
CA PRO A 156 19.66 8.39 15.00
C PRO A 156 19.17 7.17 15.79
N GLU A 157 17.90 6.79 15.58
CA GLU A 157 17.25 5.63 16.20
C GLU A 157 17.80 4.28 15.70
N PHE A 158 18.49 4.29 14.56
CA PHE A 158 19.05 3.10 13.88
C PHE A 158 20.58 3.13 13.77
N ASP A 159 21.24 4.23 14.15
CA ASP A 159 22.69 4.35 14.22
C ASP A 159 23.20 3.57 15.45
N ARG A 160 23.74 2.37 15.25
CA ARG A 160 24.27 1.47 16.29
C ARG A 160 25.76 1.29 16.16
#